data_AF-A0A1F5BW40-F1
#
_entry.id   AF-A0A1F5BW40-F1
#
_cell.length_a   1.000
_cell.length_b   1.000
_cell.length_c   1.000
_cell.angle_alpha   90.00
_cell.angle_beta   90.00
_cell.angle_gamma   90.00
#
_symmetry.space_group_name_H-M   'P 1'
#
loop_
_entity.id
_entity.type
_entity.pdbx_description
1 polymer ?
#
loop_
_entity_poly.entity_id
_entity_poly.type
_entity_poly.pdbx_seq_one_letter_code
_entity_poly.pdbx_strand_id
1 'polypeptide(L)'
;MKVEPRFYIKLVEKDKKILYALEKFFGCGNVYFQKDARANHQQCYRYEVANRTHLEEIIIPFFRKNNLRFPSKQKDFKIFCSLMDMMRTGNHLTEKGQAKMYLLKQKMH
;
A
#
# COMPACT_ATOMS: atom_id res chain seq x y z
N MET A 1 4.59 -12.75 14.32
CA MET A 1 3.79 -12.44 13.11
C MET A 1 4.61 -11.51 12.21
N LYS A 2 4.72 -11.80 10.91
CA LYS A 2 5.42 -10.90 9.96
C LYS A 2 4.46 -9.79 9.52
N VAL A 3 4.88 -8.53 9.64
CA VAL A 3 4.10 -7.39 9.15
C VAL A 3 4.65 -6.95 7.80
N GLU A 4 3.79 -6.95 6.78
CA GLU A 4 4.19 -6.62 5.39
C GLU A 4 3.32 -5.47 4.85
N PRO A 5 3.74 -4.21 5.04
CA PRO A 5 3.04 -3.06 4.49
C PRO A 5 3.17 -3.04 2.96
N ARG A 6 2.07 -2.73 2.27
CA ARG A 6 2.03 -2.66 0.80
C ARG A 6 1.17 -1.48 0.36
N PHE A 7 1.64 -0.73 -0.62
CA PHE A 7 0.81 0.19 -1.41
C PHE A 7 0.55 -0.48 -2.76
N TYR A 8 -0.70 -0.47 -3.24
CA TYR A 8 -1.00 -1.01 -4.55
C TYR A 8 -2.18 -0.33 -5.24
N ILE A 9 -2.18 -0.39 -6.56
CA ILE A 9 -3.30 0.00 -7.43
C ILE A 9 -3.60 -1.19 -8.33
N LYS A 10 -4.87 -1.64 -8.32
CA LYS A 10 -5.37 -2.73 -9.17
C LYS A 10 -6.23 -2.13 -10.28
N LEU A 11 -5.95 -2.51 -11.53
CA LEU A 11 -6.76 -2.14 -12.69
C LEU A 11 -7.04 -3.37 -13.56
N VAL A 12 -8.09 -3.28 -14.39
CA VAL A 12 -8.37 -4.27 -15.42
C VAL A 12 -7.29 -4.26 -16.50
N GLU A 13 -7.11 -5.38 -17.20
CA GLU A 13 -6.04 -5.55 -18.19
C GLU A 13 -5.98 -4.45 -19.25
N LYS A 14 -7.13 -3.96 -19.76
CA LYS A 14 -7.17 -2.89 -20.76
C LYS A 14 -6.44 -1.61 -20.31
N ASP A 15 -6.38 -1.36 -19.00
CA ASP A 15 -5.81 -0.16 -18.41
C ASP A 15 -4.40 -0.42 -17.83
N LYS A 16 -3.79 -1.58 -18.09
CA LYS A 16 -2.47 -1.95 -17.53
C LYS A 16 -1.35 -0.97 -17.87
N LYS A 17 -1.45 -0.24 -18.99
CA LYS A 17 -0.49 0.81 -19.37
C LYS A 17 -0.38 1.91 -18.30
N ILE A 18 -1.46 2.21 -17.58
CA ILE A 18 -1.45 3.16 -16.46
C ILE A 18 -0.57 2.65 -15.32
N LEU A 19 -0.61 1.34 -15.03
CA LEU A 19 0.19 0.74 -13.97
C LEU A 19 1.69 0.83 -14.29
N TYR A 20 2.08 0.55 -15.53
CA TYR A 20 3.47 0.73 -15.98
C TYR A 20 3.90 2.20 -16.00
N ALA A 21 2.98 3.13 -16.30
CA ALA A 21 3.27 4.55 -16.19
C ALA A 21 3.51 4.97 -14.73
N LEU A 22 2.79 4.39 -13.77
CA LEU A 22 3.00 4.63 -12.34
C LEU A 22 4.33 4.07 -11.84
N GLU A 23 4.69 2.86 -12.25
CA GLU A 23 6.01 2.26 -11.97
C GLU A 23 7.14 3.17 -12.47
N LYS A 24 7.04 3.66 -13.72
CA LYS A 24 8.00 4.62 -14.28
C LYS A 24 7.99 5.97 -13.54
N PHE A 25 6.82 6.47 -13.17
CA PHE A 25 6.66 7.77 -12.49
C PHE A 25 7.25 7.77 -11.09
N PHE A 26 6.98 6.74 -10.29
CA PHE A 26 7.54 6.61 -8.95
C PHE A 26 8.99 6.11 -8.96
N GLY A 27 9.45 5.52 -10.06
CA GLY A 27 10.77 4.91 -10.16
C GLY A 27 10.96 3.72 -9.22
N CYS A 28 9.85 3.13 -8.75
CA CYS A 28 9.85 2.06 -7.77
C CYS A 28 8.59 1.19 -7.91
N GLY A 29 8.54 0.07 -7.19
CA GLY A 29 7.45 -0.90 -7.27
C GLY A 29 7.58 -1.81 -8.49
N ASN A 30 6.57 -2.65 -8.67
CA ASN A 30 6.52 -3.59 -9.80
C ASN A 30 5.07 -3.79 -10.25
N VAL A 31 4.87 -4.13 -11.52
CA VAL A 31 3.56 -4.50 -12.08
C VAL A 31 3.44 -6.02 -12.20
N TYR A 32 2.36 -6.58 -11.65
CA TYR A 32 2.09 -8.01 -11.64
C TYR A 32 0.77 -8.32 -12.34
N PHE A 33 0.73 -9.43 -13.07
CA PHE A 33 -0.53 -10.05 -13.47
C PHE A 33 -1.24 -10.61 -12.23
N GLN A 34 -2.52 -10.31 -12.07
CA GLN A 34 -3.34 -10.82 -10.97
C GLN A 34 -4.57 -11.49 -11.54
N LYS A 35 -4.57 -12.82 -11.52
CA LYS A 35 -5.69 -13.62 -12.01
C LYS A 35 -6.96 -13.29 -11.24
N ASP A 36 -8.04 -12.95 -11.94
CA ASP A 36 -9.38 -12.83 -11.35
C ASP A 36 -10.13 -14.13 -11.63
N ALA A 37 -10.46 -14.86 -10.55
CA ALA A 37 -11.07 -16.20 -10.64
C ALA A 37 -12.60 -16.17 -10.73
N ARG A 38 -13.22 -14.99 -10.60
CA ARG A 38 -14.67 -14.85 -10.67
C ARG A 38 -15.14 -15.00 -12.11
N ALA A 39 -16.22 -15.78 -12.29
CA ALA A 39 -16.88 -15.87 -13.58
C ALA A 39 -17.31 -14.47 -14.05
N ASN A 40 -17.12 -14.18 -15.34
CA ASN A 40 -17.44 -12.89 -15.98
C ASN A 40 -16.58 -11.68 -15.56
N HIS A 41 -15.47 -11.87 -14.83
CA HIS A 41 -14.53 -10.81 -14.54
C HIS A 41 -13.35 -10.79 -15.51
N GLN A 42 -12.93 -9.58 -15.92
CA GLN A 42 -11.71 -9.40 -16.69
C GLN A 42 -10.47 -9.66 -15.84
N GLN A 43 -9.42 -10.20 -16.46
CA GLN A 43 -8.12 -10.32 -15.82
C GLN A 43 -7.59 -8.94 -15.42
N CYS A 44 -6.85 -8.91 -14.31
CA CYS A 44 -6.39 -7.67 -13.72
C CYS A 44 -4.88 -7.64 -13.62
N TYR A 45 -4.35 -6.43 -13.51
CA TYR A 45 -2.96 -6.18 -13.17
C TYR A 45 -2.91 -5.33 -11.92
N ARG A 46 -1.79 -5.39 -11.21
CA ARG A 46 -1.55 -4.63 -10.00
C ARG A 46 -0.16 -4.02 -10.02
N TYR A 47 -0.09 -2.71 -9.88
CA TYR A 47 1.13 -2.02 -9.46
C TYR A 47 1.24 -2.14 -7.94
N GLU A 48 2.38 -2.59 -7.43
CA GLU A 48 2.60 -2.76 -5.98
C GLU A 48 3.99 -2.28 -5.55
N VAL A 49 4.03 -1.58 -4.42
CA VAL A 49 5.24 -1.23 -3.67
C VAL A 49 5.19 -1.94 -2.32
N ALA A 50 6.00 -2.98 -2.17
CA ALA A 50 6.17 -3.73 -0.91
C ALA A 50 7.56 -3.52 -0.28
N ASN A 51 8.51 -2.93 -1.03
CA ASN A 51 9.80 -2.55 -0.48
C ASN A 51 9.60 -1.43 0.54
N ARG A 52 10.05 -1.68 1.76
CA ARG A 52 9.84 -0.80 2.90
C ARG A 52 10.52 0.57 2.73
N THR A 53 11.76 0.59 2.24
CA THR A 53 12.50 1.82 1.95
C THR A 53 11.76 2.66 0.92
N HIS A 54 11.28 2.06 -0.17
CA HIS A 54 10.48 2.78 -1.17
C HIS A 54 9.15 3.32 -0.60
N LEU A 55 8.51 2.60 0.32
CA LEU A 55 7.33 3.11 0.99
C LEU A 55 7.65 4.34 1.84
N GLU A 56 8.74 4.30 2.61
CA GLU A 56 9.16 5.37 3.53
C GLU A 56 9.69 6.61 2.79
N GLU A 57 10.45 6.42 1.71
CA GLU A 57 11.19 7.49 1.03
C GLU A 57 10.47 8.07 -0.21
N ILE A 58 9.58 7.29 -0.84
CA ILE A 58 8.92 7.69 -2.10
C ILE A 58 7.41 7.83 -1.90
N ILE A 59 6.74 6.76 -1.49
CA ILE A 59 5.27 6.72 -1.47
C ILE A 59 4.69 7.61 -0.37
N ILE A 60 5.18 7.49 0.87
CA ILE A 60 4.68 8.30 1.99
C ILE A 60 4.93 9.80 1.74
N PRO A 61 6.14 10.25 1.33
CA PRO A 61 6.39 11.66 1.05
C PRO A 61 5.51 12.20 -0.09
N PHE A 62 5.30 11.42 -1.15
CA PHE A 62 4.42 11.82 -2.25
C PHE A 62 2.99 12.10 -1.77
N PHE A 63 2.39 11.21 -0.98
CA PHE A 63 1.01 11.39 -0.51
C PHE A 63 0.87 12.33 0.69
N ARG A 64 1.97 12.67 1.39
CA ARG A 64 2.00 13.79 2.35
C ARG A 64 1.98 15.15 1.63
N LYS A 65 2.68 15.25 0.49
CA LYS A 65 2.68 16.46 -0.35
C LYS A 65 1.39 16.58 -1.18
N ASN A 66 0.89 15.46 -1.68
CA ASN A 66 -0.28 15.36 -2.54
C ASN A 66 -1.40 14.61 -1.81
N ASN A 67 -2.16 15.34 -1.00
CA ASN A 67 -3.19 14.75 -0.15
C ASN A 67 -4.25 14.01 -0.97
N LEU A 68 -4.59 12.80 -0.52
CA LEU A 68 -5.69 12.01 -1.09
C LEU A 68 -7.00 12.81 -0.97
N ARG A 69 -7.83 12.80 -2.00
CA ARG A 69 -9.07 13.60 -2.02
C ARG A 69 -10.18 13.01 -1.16
N PHE A 70 -10.27 11.68 -1.09
CA PHE A 70 -11.33 11.01 -0.35
C PHE A 70 -11.00 10.96 1.16
N PRO A 71 -11.91 11.42 2.04
CA PRO A 71 -11.68 11.42 3.49
C PRO A 71 -11.35 10.04 4.06
N SER A 72 -12.01 8.98 3.58
CA SER A 72 -11.73 7.59 3.99
C SER A 72 -10.28 7.20 3.67
N LYS A 73 -9.80 7.52 2.46
CA LYS A 73 -8.43 7.22 2.05
C LYS A 73 -7.39 8.09 2.74
N GLN A 74 -7.71 9.33 3.10
CA GLN A 74 -6.84 10.12 3.97
C GLN A 74 -6.69 9.48 5.36
N LYS A 75 -7.80 9.02 5.96
CA LYS A 75 -7.78 8.31 7.24
C LYS A 75 -6.95 7.04 7.15
N ASP A 76 -7.17 6.21 6.13
CA ASP A 76 -6.41 4.97 5.91
C ASP A 76 -4.92 5.27 5.74
N PHE A 77 -4.57 6.31 4.98
CA PHE A 77 -3.18 6.70 4.76
C PHE A 77 -2.50 7.21 6.04
N LYS A 78 -3.22 7.96 6.90
CA LYS A 78 -2.70 8.37 8.22
C LYS A 78 -2.42 7.16 9.11
N ILE A 79 -3.34 6.19 9.14
CA ILE A 79 -3.19 4.93 9.85
C ILE A 79 -1.98 4.16 9.32
N PHE A 80 -1.85 4.06 7.99
CA PHE A 80 -0.71 3.43 7.33
C PHE A 80 0.62 4.08 7.74
N CYS A 81 0.71 5.42 7.72
CA CYS A 81 1.90 6.14 8.18
C CYS A 81 2.24 5.80 9.65
N SER A 82 1.24 5.78 10.54
CA SER A 82 1.46 5.41 11.95
C SER A 82 1.96 3.96 12.10
N LEU A 83 1.44 3.02 11.30
CA LEU A 83 1.93 1.64 11.30
C LEU A 83 3.37 1.55 10.80
N MET A 84 3.73 2.29 9.76
CA MET A 84 5.11 2.37 9.26
C MET A 84 6.06 2.92 10.31
N ASP A 85 5.66 3.97 11.04
CA ASP A 85 6.45 4.52 12.15
C ASP A 85 6.66 3.50 13.28
N MET A 86 5.61 2.75 13.65
CA MET A 86 5.72 1.67 14.63
C MET A 86 6.65 0.54 14.16
N MET A 87 6.68 0.27 12.85
CA MET A 87 7.65 -0.67 12.30
C MET A 87 9.07 -0.12 12.35
N ARG A 88 9.25 1.20 12.19
CA ARG A 88 10.56 1.89 12.18
C ARG A 88 11.19 1.91 13.56
N THR A 89 10.39 2.09 14.60
CA THR A 89 10.87 2.05 15.99
C THR A 89 10.98 0.64 16.56
N GLY A 90 10.74 -0.41 15.77
CA GLY A 90 10.84 -1.79 16.23
C GLY A 90 9.68 -2.29 17.08
N ASN A 91 8.61 -1.50 17.29
CA ASN A 91 7.50 -1.88 18.17
C ASN A 91 6.83 -3.20 17.72
N HIS A 92 6.77 -3.43 16.40
CA HIS A 92 6.26 -4.66 15.79
C HIS A 92 6.98 -5.95 16.23
N LEU A 93 8.16 -5.84 16.86
CA LEU A 93 8.92 -6.98 17.39
C LEU A 93 8.42 -7.43 18.78
N THR A 94 7.59 -6.63 19.45
CA THR A 94 7.03 -6.93 20.78
C THR A 94 5.58 -7.36 20.68
N GLU A 95 5.11 -8.22 21.59
CA GLU A 95 3.69 -8.64 21.64
C GLU A 95 2.75 -7.44 21.83
N LYS A 96 3.07 -6.55 22.76
CA LYS A 96 2.31 -5.33 23.02
C LYS A 96 2.23 -4.43 21.78
N GLY A 97 3.33 -4.30 21.06
CA GLY A 97 3.36 -3.52 19.82
C GLY A 97 2.55 -4.17 18.70
N GLN A 98 2.64 -5.50 18.55
CA GLN A 98 1.82 -6.26 17.59
C GLN A 98 0.33 -6.11 17.89
N ALA A 99 -0.08 -6.24 19.16
CA ALA A 99 -1.47 -6.03 19.58
C ALA A 99 -1.97 -4.60 19.24
N LYS A 100 -1.14 -3.58 19.51
CA LYS A 100 -1.48 -2.20 19.17
C LYS A 100 -1.59 -1.98 17.66
N MET A 101 -0.68 -2.55 16.87
CA MET A 101 -0.74 -2.47 15.40
C MET A 101 -1.98 -3.16 14.84
N TYR A 102 -2.36 -4.31 15.40
CA TYR A 102 -3.56 -5.03 15.01
C TYR A 102 -4.83 -4.19 15.24
N LEU A 103 -4.98 -3.59 16.44
CA LEU A 103 -6.10 -2.70 16.76
C LEU A 103 -6.15 -1.46 15.85
N LEU A 104 -4.98 -0.93 15.50
CA LEU A 104 -4.88 0.22 14.60
C LEU A 104 -5.26 -0.14 13.16
N LYS A 105 -4.81 -1.30 12.67
CA LYS A 105 -5.14 -1.84 11.34
C LYS A 105 -6.65 -2.10 11.19
N GLN A 106 -7.35 -2.51 12.24
CA GLN A 106 -8.81 -2.69 12.19
C GLN A 106 -9.60 -1.39 11.91
N LYS A 107 -8.99 -0.22 12.12
CA LYS A 107 -9.61 1.08 11.83
C LYS A 107 -9.43 1.52 10.38
N MET A 108 -8.65 0.78 9.61
CA MET A 108 -8.40 0.99 8.17
C MET A 108 -9.48 0.26 7.36
N HIS A 109 -9.99 0.90 6.31
CA HIS A 109 -11.05 0.37 5.45
C HIS A 109 -10.54 -0.40 4.23
#